data_AF-A0A9D1WBW2-F1
#
_entry.id   AF-A0A9D1WBW2-F1
#
_cell.length_a   1.000
_cell.length_b   1.000
_cell.length_c   1.000
_cell.angle_alpha   90.00
_cell.angle_beta   90.00
_cell.angle_gamma   90.00
#
_symmetry.space_group_name_H-M   'P 1'
#
loop_
_entity.id
_entity.type
_entity.pdbx_description
1 polymer ?
#
loop_
_entity_poly.entity_id
_entity_poly.type
_entity_poly.pdbx_seq_one_letter_code
_entity_poly.pdbx_strand_id
1 'polypeptide(L)'
;MNDNKNASKANNSTASKKDRAAANTAVATKNKKDLQVAAAKKGEIKKVDSKKAVKAESHPFDMVLWLLSLVLIVAAIGGNYYYTRYMMIDETSLARLGRVAIVIVTIVAGLAVLLFTSKGRKMLAFGRDSYTELRKVVWPTRNEAMQTTFIVFVTVCIVSLFLYLCDLVFLQIVRIITI
;
A
#
# COMPACT_ATOMS: atom_id res chain seq x y z
N MET A 1 56.21 69.16 -25.76
CA MET A 1 55.62 67.88 -26.20
C MET A 1 55.21 67.04 -25.00
N ASN A 2 54.04 67.28 -24.41
CA ASN A 2 53.52 66.48 -23.27
C ASN A 2 52.23 65.70 -23.62
N ASP A 3 51.91 65.58 -24.91
CA ASP A 3 50.58 65.16 -25.36
C ASP A 3 50.45 63.64 -25.62
N ASN A 4 51.54 62.87 -25.55
CA ASN A 4 51.54 61.45 -25.95
C ASN A 4 51.12 60.47 -24.82
N LYS A 5 51.20 60.87 -23.54
CA LYS A 5 50.83 59.94 -22.44
C LYS A 5 49.32 59.81 -22.21
N ASN A 6 48.50 60.72 -22.72
CA ASN A 6 47.04 60.71 -22.48
C ASN A 6 46.26 59.85 -23.50
N ALA A 7 46.82 59.61 -24.70
CA ALA A 7 46.18 58.78 -25.72
C ALA A 7 46.25 57.26 -25.41
N SER A 8 47.28 56.82 -24.69
CA SER A 8 47.49 55.41 -24.36
C SER A 8 46.56 54.91 -23.23
N LYS A 9 46.13 55.79 -22.32
CA LYS A 9 45.23 55.41 -21.21
C LYS A 9 43.76 55.30 -21.64
N ALA A 10 43.36 55.98 -22.70
CA ALA A 10 41.98 55.95 -23.21
C ALA A 10 41.67 54.67 -24.00
N ASN A 11 42.66 54.04 -24.66
CA ASN A 11 42.43 52.86 -25.50
C ASN A 11 42.33 51.54 -24.71
N ASN A 12 42.90 51.47 -23.50
CA ASN A 12 42.95 50.21 -22.73
C ASN A 12 41.65 49.93 -21.96
N SER A 13 40.88 50.99 -21.68
CA SER A 13 39.62 50.93 -20.93
C SER A 13 38.46 50.43 -21.80
N THR A 14 38.49 50.75 -23.10
CA THR A 14 37.45 50.38 -24.06
C THR A 14 37.58 48.95 -24.59
N ALA A 15 38.80 48.41 -24.68
CA ALA A 15 39.03 47.03 -25.12
C ALA A 15 38.58 45.99 -24.07
N SER A 16 38.92 46.21 -22.80
CA SER A 16 38.56 45.28 -21.71
C SER A 16 37.04 45.16 -21.48
N LYS A 17 36.27 46.22 -21.76
CA LYS A 17 34.81 46.24 -21.57
C LYS A 17 34.06 45.43 -22.63
N LYS A 18 34.56 45.40 -23.87
CA LYS A 18 33.95 44.64 -25.00
C LYS A 18 34.16 43.13 -24.83
N ASP A 19 35.34 42.72 -24.38
CA ASP A 19 35.69 41.31 -24.17
C ASP A 19 34.96 40.72 -22.95
N ARG A 20 34.78 41.52 -21.88
CA ARG A 20 33.95 41.17 -20.72
C ARG A 20 32.46 41.10 -21.04
N ALA A 21 31.96 41.97 -21.92
CA ALA A 21 30.58 41.92 -22.39
C ALA A 21 30.32 40.65 -23.21
N ALA A 22 31.21 40.31 -24.15
CA ALA A 22 31.12 39.08 -24.94
C ALA A 22 31.22 37.81 -24.08
N ALA A 23 32.08 37.81 -23.05
CA ALA A 23 32.19 36.69 -22.10
C ALA A 23 30.90 36.52 -21.26
N ASN A 24 30.29 37.60 -20.77
CA ASN A 24 29.03 37.52 -20.02
C ASN A 24 27.84 37.09 -20.88
N THR A 25 27.78 37.52 -22.14
CA THR A 25 26.73 37.07 -23.07
C THR A 25 26.89 35.59 -23.42
N ALA A 26 28.12 35.12 -23.65
CA ALA A 26 28.42 33.72 -23.93
C ALA A 26 28.08 32.78 -22.75
N VAL A 27 28.40 33.21 -21.52
CA VAL A 27 28.06 32.47 -20.28
C VAL A 27 26.54 32.40 -20.06
N ALA A 28 25.81 33.49 -20.34
CA ALA A 28 24.35 33.49 -20.28
C ALA A 28 23.71 32.55 -21.31
N THR A 29 24.26 32.48 -22.53
CA THR A 29 23.79 31.52 -23.55
C THR A 29 24.10 30.07 -23.21
N LYS A 30 25.20 29.77 -22.51
CA LYS A 30 25.53 28.41 -22.06
C LYS A 30 24.52 27.94 -20.99
N ASN A 31 24.31 28.76 -19.97
CA ASN A 31 23.37 28.47 -18.88
C ASN A 31 21.91 28.32 -19.36
N LYS A 32 21.49 29.10 -20.37
CA LYS A 32 20.16 28.99 -20.99
C LYS A 32 19.99 27.73 -21.86
N LYS A 33 21.07 27.23 -22.49
CA LYS A 33 21.05 25.94 -23.19
C LYS A 33 20.98 24.78 -22.20
N ASP A 34 21.72 24.86 -21.10
CA ASP A 34 21.70 23.85 -20.04
C ASP A 34 20.34 23.77 -19.33
N LEU A 35 19.67 24.91 -19.12
CA LEU A 35 18.28 24.95 -18.62
C LEU A 35 17.26 24.37 -19.60
N GLN A 36 17.43 24.60 -20.91
CA GLN A 36 16.53 24.06 -21.94
C GLN A 36 16.73 22.55 -22.12
N VAL A 37 17.98 22.07 -22.06
CA VAL A 37 18.30 20.63 -22.08
C VAL A 37 17.78 19.97 -20.80
N ALA A 38 17.90 20.61 -19.63
CA ALA A 38 17.33 20.10 -18.39
C ALA A 38 15.80 20.08 -18.41
N ALA A 39 15.14 21.09 -18.98
CA ALA A 39 13.69 21.14 -19.13
C ALA A 39 13.17 20.11 -20.15
N ALA A 40 13.86 19.92 -21.27
CA ALA A 40 13.56 18.87 -22.26
C ALA A 40 13.75 17.48 -21.65
N LYS A 41 14.87 17.25 -20.95
CA LYS A 41 15.15 16.00 -20.22
C LYS A 41 14.13 15.75 -19.10
N LYS A 42 13.66 16.79 -18.40
CA LYS A 42 12.59 16.69 -17.39
C LYS A 42 11.24 16.36 -18.04
N GLY A 43 10.95 16.87 -19.23
CA GLY A 43 9.78 16.51 -20.02
C GLY A 43 9.81 15.06 -20.52
N GLU A 44 10.98 14.58 -20.92
CA GLU A 44 11.20 13.18 -21.30
C GLU A 44 11.13 12.23 -20.11
N ILE A 45 11.73 12.57 -18.96
CA ILE A 45 11.62 11.79 -17.71
C ILE A 45 10.15 11.69 -17.27
N LYS A 46 9.40 12.80 -17.32
CA LYS A 46 7.96 12.80 -16.96
C LYS A 46 7.11 11.98 -17.95
N LYS A 47 7.47 11.94 -19.24
CA LYS A 47 6.84 11.08 -20.25
C LYS A 47 7.21 9.61 -20.08
N VAL A 48 8.45 9.29 -19.69
CA VAL A 48 8.90 7.93 -19.39
C VAL A 48 8.20 7.42 -18.13
N ASP A 49 8.10 8.21 -17.06
CA ASP A 49 7.38 7.85 -15.84
C ASP A 49 5.87 7.69 -16.07
N SER A 50 5.26 8.57 -16.89
CA SER A 50 3.84 8.46 -17.23
C SER A 50 3.56 7.27 -18.16
N LYS A 51 4.43 6.97 -19.15
CA LYS A 51 4.34 5.73 -19.94
C LYS A 51 4.59 4.47 -19.10
N LYS A 52 5.45 4.53 -18.08
CA LYS A 52 5.73 3.41 -17.16
C LYS A 52 4.58 3.19 -16.15
N ALA A 53 3.88 4.26 -15.75
CA ALA A 53 2.69 4.19 -14.90
C ALA A 53 1.44 3.71 -15.65
N VAL A 54 1.29 4.09 -16.94
CA VAL A 54 0.19 3.63 -17.80
C VAL A 54 0.46 2.20 -18.33
N LYS A 55 1.74 1.80 -18.48
CA LYS A 55 2.19 0.40 -18.64
C LYS A 55 2.48 -0.28 -17.30
N ALA A 56 1.66 -0.04 -16.28
CA ALA A 56 1.47 -1.03 -15.23
C ALA A 56 0.63 -2.16 -15.80
N GLU A 57 1.27 -2.95 -16.67
CA GLU A 57 0.65 -3.83 -17.63
C GLU A 57 -0.20 -4.89 -16.91
N SER A 58 -1.46 -5.01 -17.33
CA SER A 58 -2.22 -6.24 -17.15
C SER A 58 -1.46 -7.33 -17.88
N HIS A 59 -0.56 -8.02 -17.18
CA HIS A 59 0.18 -9.14 -17.73
C HIS A 59 -0.89 -10.13 -18.21
N PRO A 60 -0.96 -10.53 -19.49
CA PRO A 60 -2.03 -11.40 -20.00
C PRO A 60 -2.11 -12.72 -19.22
N PHE A 61 -1.00 -13.10 -18.60
CA PHE A 61 -0.89 -14.22 -17.68
C PHE A 61 -1.75 -14.04 -16.41
N ASP A 62 -2.01 -12.82 -15.92
CA ASP A 62 -2.90 -12.62 -14.77
C ASP A 62 -4.35 -12.98 -15.07
N MET A 63 -4.80 -12.77 -16.32
CA MET A 63 -6.12 -13.24 -16.78
C MET A 63 -6.16 -14.76 -16.87
N VAL A 64 -5.06 -15.39 -17.33
CA VAL A 64 -4.90 -16.85 -17.34
C VAL A 64 -4.88 -17.42 -15.92
N LEU A 65 -4.17 -16.80 -14.97
CA LEU A 65 -4.17 -17.21 -13.56
C LEU A 65 -5.54 -17.00 -12.90
N TRP A 66 -6.28 -15.96 -13.27
CA TRP A 66 -7.64 -15.74 -12.79
C TRP A 66 -8.61 -16.80 -13.31
N LEU A 67 -8.54 -17.13 -14.59
CA LEU A 67 -9.29 -18.24 -15.18
C LEU A 67 -8.89 -19.59 -14.58
N LEU A 68 -7.60 -19.82 -14.37
CA LEU A 68 -7.10 -21.03 -13.71
C LEU A 68 -7.63 -21.15 -12.28
N SER A 69 -7.67 -20.04 -11.52
CA SER A 69 -8.26 -20.02 -10.18
C SER A 69 -9.76 -20.30 -10.21
N LEU A 70 -10.49 -19.75 -11.19
CA LEU A 70 -11.91 -20.01 -11.37
C LEU A 70 -12.16 -21.50 -11.69
N VAL A 71 -11.38 -22.07 -12.60
CA VAL A 71 -11.43 -23.49 -12.97
C VAL A 71 -11.09 -24.37 -11.76
N LEU A 72 -10.10 -23.99 -10.96
CA LEU A 72 -9.72 -24.73 -9.75
C LEU A 72 -10.83 -24.71 -8.70
N ILE A 73 -11.54 -23.58 -8.54
CA ILE A 73 -12.70 -23.48 -7.64
C ILE A 73 -13.86 -24.34 -8.14
N VAL A 74 -14.16 -24.29 -9.43
CA VAL A 74 -15.20 -25.14 -10.03
C VAL A 74 -14.84 -26.62 -9.90
N ALA A 75 -13.57 -26.98 -10.08
CA ALA A 75 -13.07 -28.34 -9.86
C ALA A 75 -13.13 -28.75 -8.38
N ALA A 76 -12.90 -27.82 -7.44
CA ALA A 76 -13.03 -28.08 -6.00
C ALA A 76 -14.48 -28.35 -5.60
N ILE A 77 -15.41 -27.51 -6.07
CA ILE A 77 -16.84 -27.66 -5.83
C ILE A 77 -17.36 -28.92 -6.52
N GLY A 78 -17.00 -29.14 -7.79
CA GLY A 78 -17.36 -30.31 -8.57
C GLY A 78 -16.79 -31.60 -7.98
N GLY A 79 -15.54 -31.59 -7.51
CA GLY A 79 -14.91 -32.71 -6.82
C GLY A 79 -15.58 -33.02 -5.48
N ASN A 80 -15.95 -31.99 -4.71
CA ASN A 80 -16.71 -32.15 -3.46
C ASN A 80 -18.12 -32.72 -3.71
N TYR A 81 -18.80 -32.23 -4.74
CA TYR A 81 -20.13 -32.71 -5.14
C TYR A 81 -20.07 -34.15 -5.69
N TYR A 82 -19.05 -34.47 -6.49
CA TYR A 82 -18.81 -35.81 -7.01
C TYR A 82 -18.53 -36.81 -5.88
N TYR A 83 -17.72 -36.42 -4.88
CA TYR A 83 -17.48 -37.23 -3.69
C TYR A 83 -18.75 -37.49 -2.88
N THR A 84 -19.65 -36.50 -2.82
CA THR A 84 -20.96 -36.64 -2.16
C THR A 84 -21.93 -37.52 -2.94
N ARG A 85 -21.84 -37.54 -4.29
CA ARG A 85 -22.82 -38.19 -5.17
C ARG A 85 -22.45 -39.63 -5.56
N TYR A 86 -21.18 -39.92 -5.82
CA TYR A 86 -20.75 -41.23 -6.34
C TYR A 86 -20.19 -42.16 -5.27
N MET A 87 -19.66 -41.61 -4.19
CA MET A 87 -18.96 -42.40 -3.19
C MET A 87 -19.87 -42.61 -1.98
N MET A 88 -20.76 -43.61 -2.07
CA MET A 88 -21.49 -44.19 -0.94
C MET A 88 -20.50 -44.92 -0.01
N ILE A 89 -19.54 -44.19 0.58
CA ILE A 89 -18.72 -44.72 1.67
C ILE A 89 -19.57 -44.56 2.92
N ASP A 90 -19.81 -45.68 3.59
CA ASP A 90 -20.41 -45.76 4.92
C ASP A 90 -19.91 -44.65 5.86
N GLU A 91 -20.78 -44.25 6.79
CA GLU A 91 -20.60 -43.32 7.92
C GLU A 91 -19.44 -43.71 8.88
N THR A 92 -18.28 -44.03 8.32
CA THR A 92 -17.05 -44.37 9.03
C THR A 92 -16.19 -43.13 9.15
N SER A 93 -15.56 -42.96 10.31
CA SER A 93 -14.75 -41.77 10.67
C SER A 93 -13.67 -41.40 9.64
N LEU A 94 -13.23 -42.38 8.83
CA LEU A 94 -12.25 -42.20 7.75
C LEU A 94 -12.78 -41.41 6.55
N ALA A 95 -14.07 -41.52 6.19
CA ALA A 95 -14.66 -40.79 5.08
C ALA A 95 -14.73 -39.27 5.35
N ARG A 96 -14.90 -38.89 6.62
CA ARG A 96 -14.87 -37.49 7.08
C ARG A 96 -13.48 -36.86 6.86
N LEU A 97 -12.42 -37.62 7.12
CA LEU A 97 -11.04 -37.17 6.90
C LEU A 97 -10.73 -36.99 5.41
N GLY A 98 -11.24 -37.86 4.53
CA GLY A 98 -11.08 -37.71 3.07
C GLY A 98 -11.71 -36.42 2.52
N ARG A 99 -12.91 -36.06 3.01
CA ARG A 99 -13.56 -34.79 2.64
C ARG A 99 -12.75 -33.57 3.09
N VAL A 100 -12.27 -33.60 4.34
CA VAL A 100 -11.45 -32.52 4.90
C VAL A 100 -10.11 -32.39 4.15
N ALA A 101 -9.47 -33.51 3.79
CA ALA A 101 -8.21 -33.50 3.04
C ALA A 101 -8.34 -32.83 1.66
N ILE A 102 -9.40 -33.13 0.90
CA ILE A 102 -9.63 -32.51 -0.42
C ILE A 102 -9.93 -31.01 -0.29
N VAL A 103 -10.70 -30.61 0.72
CA VAL A 103 -10.94 -29.18 1.01
C VAL A 103 -9.62 -28.48 1.35
N ILE A 104 -8.77 -29.09 2.17
CA ILE A 104 -7.45 -28.54 2.48
C ILE A 104 -6.60 -28.41 1.21
N VAL A 105 -6.53 -29.44 0.37
CA VAL A 105 -5.75 -29.40 -0.87
C VAL A 105 -6.23 -28.30 -1.82
N THR A 106 -7.54 -28.10 -1.95
CA THR A 106 -8.11 -27.05 -2.81
C THR A 106 -7.85 -25.65 -2.26
N ILE A 107 -7.94 -25.46 -0.95
CA ILE A 107 -7.58 -24.20 -0.28
C ILE A 107 -6.09 -23.90 -0.50
N VAL A 108 -5.21 -24.87 -0.30
CA VAL A 108 -3.76 -24.71 -0.47
C VAL A 108 -3.42 -24.40 -1.93
N ALA A 109 -4.04 -25.09 -2.89
CA ALA A 109 -3.83 -24.82 -4.31
C ALA A 109 -4.36 -23.43 -4.72
N GLY A 110 -5.52 -23.01 -4.20
CA GLY A 110 -6.06 -21.67 -4.40
C GLY A 110 -5.14 -20.58 -3.82
N LEU A 111 -4.62 -20.80 -2.61
CA LEU A 111 -3.63 -19.90 -2.00
C LEU A 111 -2.35 -19.81 -2.83
N ALA A 112 -1.85 -20.95 -3.33
CA ALA A 112 -0.66 -20.97 -4.18
C ALA A 112 -0.85 -20.15 -5.45
N VAL A 113 -1.96 -20.35 -6.18
CA VAL A 113 -2.29 -19.58 -7.39
C VAL A 113 -2.41 -18.08 -7.09
N LEU A 114 -3.00 -17.72 -5.95
CA LEU A 114 -3.09 -16.33 -5.50
C LEU A 114 -1.72 -15.70 -5.18
N LEU A 115 -0.77 -16.45 -4.64
CA LEU A 115 0.60 -15.95 -4.39
C LEU A 115 1.41 -15.82 -5.69
N PHE A 116 1.16 -16.70 -6.68
CA PHE A 116 1.85 -16.67 -7.98
C PHE A 116 1.34 -15.57 -8.94
N THR A 117 0.13 -15.03 -8.77
CA THR A 117 -0.37 -13.90 -9.59
C THR A 117 0.37 -12.58 -9.29
N SER A 118 0.38 -11.64 -10.24
CA SER A 118 0.99 -10.32 -10.05
C SER A 118 0.37 -9.55 -8.87
N LYS A 119 -0.92 -9.77 -8.58
CA LYS A 119 -1.60 -9.18 -7.42
C LYS A 119 -1.08 -9.76 -6.10
N GLY A 120 -0.72 -11.05 -6.06
CA GLY A 120 -0.14 -11.73 -4.90
C GLY A 120 1.22 -11.17 -4.53
N ARG A 121 2.12 -11.01 -5.50
CA ARG A 121 3.43 -10.38 -5.28
C ARG A 121 3.32 -8.94 -4.79
N LYS A 122 2.37 -8.16 -5.33
CA LYS A 122 2.07 -6.79 -4.86
C LYS A 122 1.56 -6.78 -3.42
N MET A 123 0.69 -7.73 -3.05
CA MET A 123 0.19 -7.89 -1.68
C MET A 123 1.32 -8.26 -0.71
N LEU A 124 2.23 -9.15 -1.10
CA LEU A 124 3.39 -9.51 -0.29
C LEU A 124 4.36 -8.33 -0.09
N ALA A 125 4.61 -7.55 -1.13
CA ALA A 125 5.40 -6.31 -1.04
C ALA A 125 4.72 -5.30 -0.09
N PHE A 126 3.40 -5.08 -0.26
CA PHE A 126 2.61 -4.22 0.61
C PHE A 126 2.60 -4.68 2.07
N GLY A 127 2.55 -5.99 2.33
CA GLY A 127 2.64 -6.54 3.68
C GLY A 127 4.01 -6.27 4.32
N ARG A 128 5.09 -6.33 3.53
CA ARG A 128 6.44 -5.99 4.00
C ARG A 128 6.57 -4.51 4.31
N ASP A 129 6.03 -3.64 3.45
CA ASP A 129 6.02 -2.20 3.66
C ASP A 129 5.15 -1.83 4.88
N SER A 130 3.98 -2.46 5.04
CA SER A 130 3.09 -2.29 6.21
C SER A 130 3.79 -2.64 7.52
N TYR A 131 4.60 -3.70 7.53
CA TYR A 131 5.38 -4.07 8.72
C TYR A 131 6.47 -3.05 9.06
N THR A 132 7.07 -2.41 8.05
CA THR A 132 8.02 -1.31 8.29
C THR A 132 7.33 -0.04 8.83
N GLU A 133 6.08 0.22 8.44
CA GLU A 133 5.27 1.31 8.99
C GLU A 133 4.78 0.99 10.41
N LEU A 134 4.39 -0.25 10.69
CA LEU A 134 4.00 -0.69 12.05
C LEU A 134 5.13 -0.50 13.07
N ARG A 135 6.39 -0.61 12.64
CA ARG A 135 7.55 -0.32 13.51
C ARG A 135 7.71 1.16 13.85
N LYS A 136 7.10 2.06 13.08
CA LYS A 136 7.05 3.50 13.38
C LYS A 136 5.95 3.86 14.37
N VAL A 137 5.05 2.92 14.67
CA VAL A 137 4.04 3.10 15.72
C VAL A 137 4.75 3.03 17.06
N VAL A 138 4.93 4.20 17.66
CA VAL A 138 5.34 4.32 19.05
C VAL A 138 4.17 3.82 19.89
N TRP A 139 4.29 2.60 20.39
CA TRP A 139 3.28 2.07 21.29
C TRP A 139 3.29 2.88 22.58
N PRO A 140 2.11 3.31 23.06
CA PRO A 140 1.99 4.09 24.28
C PRO A 140 2.67 3.34 25.43
N THR A 141 3.27 4.09 26.36
CA THR A 141 3.95 3.49 27.49
C THR A 141 2.95 2.67 28.33
N ARG A 142 3.43 1.62 29.03
CA ARG A 142 2.56 0.75 29.83
C ARG A 142 1.72 1.54 30.84
N ASN A 143 2.25 2.66 31.33
CA ASN A 143 1.57 3.51 32.31
C ASN A 143 0.40 4.27 31.68
N GLU A 144 0.57 4.82 30.47
CA GLU A 144 -0.50 5.51 29.73
C GLU A 144 -1.60 4.53 29.30
N ALA A 145 -1.23 3.34 28.79
CA ALA A 145 -2.17 2.31 28.39
C ALA A 145 -3.02 1.79 29.58
N MET A 146 -2.38 1.61 30.74
CA MET A 146 -3.08 1.21 31.97
C MET A 146 -3.99 2.33 32.49
N GLN A 147 -3.60 3.60 32.37
CA GLN A 147 -4.44 4.73 32.77
C GLN A 147 -5.74 4.79 31.96
N THR A 148 -5.65 4.68 30.63
CA THR A 148 -6.85 4.66 29.77
C THR A 148 -7.72 3.43 30.04
N THR A 149 -7.12 2.26 30.22
CA THR A 149 -7.86 1.03 30.56
C THR A 149 -8.56 1.15 31.90
N PHE A 150 -7.92 1.76 32.90
CA PHE A 150 -8.51 1.98 34.22
C PHE A 150 -9.70 2.94 34.15
N ILE A 151 -9.59 4.03 33.38
CA ILE A 151 -10.72 4.94 33.13
C ILE A 151 -11.90 4.18 32.53
N VAL A 152 -11.67 3.40 31.47
CA VAL A 152 -12.71 2.59 30.83
C VAL A 152 -13.29 1.56 31.80
N PHE A 153 -12.46 0.89 32.59
CA PHE A 153 -12.88 -0.08 33.59
C PHE A 153 -13.84 0.52 34.62
N VAL A 154 -13.49 1.70 35.17
CA VAL A 154 -14.36 2.42 36.10
C VAL A 154 -15.69 2.80 35.43
N THR A 155 -15.66 3.30 34.20
CA THR A 155 -16.89 3.63 33.46
C THR A 155 -17.78 2.41 33.24
N VAL A 156 -17.21 1.26 32.85
CA VAL A 156 -17.97 0.00 32.66
C VAL A 156 -18.53 -0.51 33.99
N CYS A 157 -17.80 -0.41 35.10
CA CYS A 157 -18.31 -0.75 36.43
C CYS A 157 -19.52 0.10 36.82
N ILE A 158 -19.50 1.41 36.54
CA ILE A 158 -20.63 2.30 36.82
C ILE A 158 -21.86 1.91 35.98
N VAL A 159 -21.67 1.72 34.67
CA VAL A 159 -22.78 1.37 33.76
C VAL A 159 -23.35 -0.01 34.07
N SER A 160 -22.50 -1.00 34.33
CA SER A 160 -22.95 -2.36 34.68
C SER A 160 -23.71 -2.38 36.01
N LEU A 161 -23.26 -1.62 37.01
CA LEU A 161 -23.98 -1.48 38.28
C LEU A 161 -25.34 -0.79 38.06
N PHE A 162 -25.37 0.30 37.29
CA PHE A 162 -26.62 0.99 36.97
C PHE A 162 -27.63 0.07 36.26
N LEU A 163 -27.19 -0.67 35.23
CA LEU A 163 -28.04 -1.62 34.52
C LEU A 163 -28.53 -2.74 35.45
N TYR A 164 -27.65 -3.29 36.29
CA TYR A 164 -28.05 -4.31 37.27
C TYR A 164 -29.14 -3.82 38.22
N LEU A 165 -29.03 -2.58 38.73
CA LEU A 165 -30.07 -1.99 39.58
C LEU A 165 -31.38 -1.78 38.82
N CYS A 166 -31.31 -1.28 37.59
CA CYS A 166 -32.49 -1.10 36.73
C CYS A 166 -33.17 -2.44 36.43
N ASP A 167 -32.40 -3.48 36.11
CA ASP A 167 -32.92 -4.82 35.85
C ASP A 167 -33.60 -5.41 37.09
N LEU A 168 -33.04 -5.22 38.28
CA LEU A 168 -33.70 -5.61 39.53
C LEU A 168 -35.05 -4.90 39.71
N VAL A 169 -35.11 -3.59 39.43
CA VAL A 169 -36.37 -2.82 39.53
C VAL A 169 -37.39 -3.31 38.50
N PHE A 170 -36.99 -3.53 37.25
CA PHE A 170 -37.87 -4.06 36.21
C PHE A 170 -38.40 -5.45 36.55
N LEU A 171 -37.55 -6.33 37.10
CA LEU A 171 -37.98 -7.66 37.57
C LEU A 171 -39.03 -7.54 38.68
N GLN A 172 -38.88 -6.62 39.63
CA GLN A 172 -39.90 -6.39 40.67
C GLN A 172 -41.22 -5.89 40.06
N ILE A 173 -41.17 -4.96 39.10
CA ILE A 173 -42.36 -4.43 38.43
C ILE A 173 -43.09 -5.53 37.66
N VAL A 174 -42.37 -6.32 36.85
CA VAL A 174 -42.97 -7.42 36.07
C VAL A 174 -43.54 -8.48 37.00
N ARG A 175 -42.86 -8.80 38.11
CA ARG A 175 -43.36 -9.74 39.11
C ARG A 175 -44.69 -9.27 39.73
N ILE A 176 -44.84 -7.98 40.03
CA ILE A 176 -46.09 -7.42 40.56
C ILE A 176 -47.23 -7.46 39.53
N ILE A 177 -46.92 -7.34 38.23
CA ILE A 177 -47.95 -7.36 37.18
C ILE A 177 -48.37 -8.79 36.80
N THR A 178 -47.43 -9.73 36.81
CA THR A 178 -47.65 -11.10 36.33
C THR A 178 -48.21 -12.03 37.41
N ILE A 179 -47.90 -11.76 38.68
CA ILE A 179 -48.35 -12.51 39.85
C ILE A 179 -49.53 -11.81 40.52
#